data_AF-A0A960VFB1-F1
#
_entry.id   AF-A0A960VFB1-F1
#
_cell.length_a   1.000
_cell.length_b   1.000
_cell.length_c   1.000
_cell.angle_alpha   90.00
_cell.angle_beta   90.00
_cell.angle_gamma   90.00
#
_symmetry.space_group_name_H-M   'P 1'
#
loop_
_entity.id
_entity.type
_entity.pdbx_description
1 polymer ?
#
loop_
_entity_poly.entity_id
_entity_poly.type
_entity_poly.pdbx_seq_one_letter_code
_entity_poly.pdbx_strand_id
1 'polypeptide(L)'
;MKLKLFFIFSTIFISSCITFKKGEPRTLSKLILPTSYDDGYCENPPEGMVCIPGGNFKSERLDNAEKVDTFYIDKYEITNADYTKCVEEKGCPANKSIKSKEFENLNGDNQPAVPLSFEMAYSYCKWNGKRLPTELEWEKTFNY
;
A
#
# COMPACT_ATOMS: atom_id res chain seq x y z
N MET A 1 -33.85 0.18 -5.46
CA MET A 1 -33.40 0.61 -4.11
C MET A 1 -31.96 1.07 -4.26
N LYS A 2 -31.73 2.39 -4.41
CA LYS A 2 -30.41 2.96 -4.69
C LYS A 2 -29.58 2.96 -3.40
N LEU A 3 -28.72 1.96 -3.24
CA LEU A 3 -27.80 1.87 -2.11
C LEU A 3 -26.80 3.03 -2.24
N LYS A 4 -26.87 3.96 -1.28
CA LYS A 4 -26.00 5.14 -1.19
C LYS A 4 -24.57 4.70 -0.90
N LEU A 5 -23.83 4.40 -1.96
CA LEU A 5 -22.41 4.07 -1.99
C LEU A 5 -21.56 5.35 -1.96
N PHE A 6 -21.82 6.28 -1.03
CA PHE A 6 -21.24 7.63 -1.12
C PHE A 6 -20.19 8.00 -0.05
N PHE A 7 -19.87 7.15 0.92
CA PHE A 7 -18.91 7.55 1.98
C PHE A 7 -17.95 6.48 2.51
N ILE A 8 -17.98 5.24 2.02
CA ILE A 8 -17.07 4.17 2.49
C ILE A 8 -15.79 4.08 1.64
N PHE A 9 -15.72 4.82 0.53
CA PHE A 9 -14.55 4.78 -0.33
C PHE A 9 -13.31 5.45 0.28
N SER A 10 -13.44 6.45 1.17
CA SER A 10 -12.29 7.23 1.66
C SER A 10 -11.32 6.48 2.59
N THR A 11 -11.79 5.46 3.33
CA THR A 11 -10.96 4.81 4.37
C THR A 11 -10.33 3.49 3.95
N ILE A 12 -10.78 2.88 2.84
CA ILE A 12 -10.19 1.63 2.32
C ILE A 12 -8.92 1.92 1.49
N PHE A 13 -8.81 3.10 0.89
CA PHE A 13 -7.67 3.48 0.04
C PHE A 13 -6.32 3.56 0.75
N ILE A 14 -6.31 3.63 2.09
CA ILE A 14 -5.13 4.07 2.83
C ILE A 14 -4.44 2.93 3.58
N SER A 15 -4.96 1.70 3.55
CA SER A 15 -4.42 0.62 4.41
C SER A 15 -3.49 -0.37 3.71
N SER A 16 -3.07 -0.13 2.46
CA SER A 16 -2.12 -1.01 1.76
C SER A 16 -0.85 -0.24 1.45
N CYS A 17 0.32 -0.81 1.75
CA CYS A 17 1.61 -0.21 1.44
C CYS A 17 2.29 -0.96 0.29
N ILE A 18 3.03 -0.22 -0.54
CA ILE A 18 3.92 -0.70 -1.59
C ILE A 18 5.37 -0.65 -1.12
N THR A 19 6.22 -1.62 -1.48
CA THR A 19 7.67 -1.50 -1.24
C THR A 19 8.33 -0.58 -2.27
N PHE A 20 9.37 0.15 -1.86
CA PHE A 20 10.32 0.68 -2.83
C PHE A 20 10.96 -0.47 -3.61
N LYS A 21 11.10 -0.33 -4.94
CA LYS A 21 11.84 -1.27 -5.79
C LYS A 21 13.24 -1.44 -5.16
N LYS A 22 13.55 -2.63 -4.64
CA LYS A 22 14.87 -2.93 -4.05
C LYS A 22 15.91 -2.91 -5.16
N GLY A 23 16.54 -1.75 -5.33
CA GLY A 23 17.58 -1.49 -6.33
C GLY A 23 18.48 -0.30 -6.04
N GLU A 24 18.30 0.42 -4.92
CA GLU A 24 19.22 1.49 -4.52
C GLU A 24 20.09 1.05 -3.33
N PRO A 25 21.32 0.56 -3.58
CA PRO A 25 22.27 0.27 -2.52
C PRO A 25 22.80 1.57 -1.91
N ARG A 26 22.73 1.71 -0.58
CA ARG A 26 23.49 2.73 0.20
C ARG A 26 24.99 2.43 0.26
N THR A 27 25.57 1.85 -0.78
CA THR A 27 27.01 1.58 -0.88
C THR A 27 27.37 1.31 -2.34
N LEU A 28 28.11 2.25 -2.93
CA LEU A 28 28.76 2.11 -4.22
C LEU A 28 29.77 0.96 -4.16
N SER A 29 29.38 -0.25 -4.54
CA SER A 29 30.30 -1.28 -5.09
C SER A 29 29.59 -2.61 -5.38
N LYS A 30 29.03 -2.74 -6.59
CA LYS A 30 29.38 -3.84 -7.50
C LYS A 30 28.66 -3.69 -8.84
N LEU A 31 29.47 -3.70 -9.90
CA LEU A 31 29.07 -3.79 -11.30
C LEU A 31 28.24 -5.06 -11.53
N ILE A 32 26.92 -4.92 -11.56
CA ILE A 32 26.07 -5.47 -12.61
C ILE A 32 25.09 -4.32 -12.86
N LEU A 33 25.19 -3.67 -14.01
CA LEU A 33 24.18 -2.69 -14.41
C LEU A 33 22.90 -3.49 -14.69
N PRO A 34 21.82 -3.41 -13.90
CA PRO A 34 20.54 -3.83 -14.43
C PRO A 34 20.22 -2.80 -15.52
N THR A 35 20.37 -3.22 -16.77
CA THR A 35 19.90 -2.47 -17.92
C THR A 35 18.47 -2.05 -17.63
N SER A 36 18.27 -0.74 -17.59
CA SER A 36 17.06 -0.04 -17.18
C SER A 36 15.91 -0.21 -18.18
N TYR A 37 15.47 -1.44 -18.40
CA TYR A 37 14.27 -1.77 -19.15
C TYR A 37 13.33 -2.51 -18.20
N ASP A 38 12.33 -1.79 -17.70
CA ASP A 38 11.22 -2.38 -16.93
C ASP A 38 10.40 -3.24 -17.90
N ASP A 39 10.81 -4.49 -18.04
CA ASP A 39 10.26 -5.51 -18.95
C ASP A 39 9.00 -6.20 -18.39
N GLY A 40 8.50 -5.74 -17.24
CA GLY A 40 7.32 -6.29 -16.59
C GLY A 40 7.57 -7.63 -15.88
N TYR A 41 8.83 -8.03 -15.67
CA TYR A 41 9.09 -9.28 -14.96
C TYR A 41 8.92 -9.13 -13.44
N CYS A 42 8.13 -10.05 -12.88
CA CYS A 42 7.92 -10.21 -11.46
C CYS A 42 8.89 -11.23 -10.89
N GLU A 43 9.89 -10.78 -10.14
CA GLU A 43 10.81 -11.67 -9.43
C GLU A 43 10.61 -11.57 -7.91
N ASN A 44 10.39 -12.72 -7.28
CA ASN A 44 10.48 -12.95 -5.82
C ASN A 44 9.96 -11.79 -4.96
N PRO A 45 8.63 -11.57 -4.86
CA PRO A 45 8.10 -10.52 -4.01
C PRO A 45 8.51 -10.75 -2.54
N PRO A 46 8.71 -9.68 -1.75
CA PRO A 46 8.87 -9.79 -0.31
C PRO A 46 7.71 -10.59 0.31
N GLU A 47 7.97 -11.25 1.44
CA GLU A 47 6.94 -11.99 2.16
C GLU A 47 5.73 -11.09 2.47
N GLY A 48 4.52 -11.63 2.21
CA GLY A 48 3.26 -10.90 2.41
C GLY A 48 2.89 -9.92 1.29
N MET A 49 3.66 -9.84 0.21
CA MET A 49 3.40 -8.93 -0.92
C MET A 49 3.19 -9.67 -2.23
N VAL A 50 2.51 -8.99 -3.16
CA VAL A 50 2.24 -9.46 -4.51
C VAL A 50 2.96 -8.55 -5.49
N CYS A 51 3.59 -9.14 -6.50
CA CYS A 51 4.17 -8.39 -7.60
C CYS A 51 3.13 -8.07 -8.66
N ILE A 52 3.08 -6.80 -9.07
CA ILE A 52 2.27 -6.33 -10.18
C ILE A 52 3.23 -5.96 -11.31
N PRO A 53 3.16 -6.65 -12.47
CA PRO A 53 4.06 -6.40 -13.58
C PRO A 53 3.83 -4.98 -14.13
N GLY A 54 4.92 -4.34 -14.52
CA GLY A 54 4.92 -3.03 -15.17
C GLY A 54 4.25 -3.03 -16.54
N GLY A 55 4.28 -1.88 -17.21
CA GLY A 55 3.73 -1.70 -18.55
C GLY A 55 2.55 -0.73 -18.61
N ASN A 56 2.03 -0.52 -19.82
CA ASN A 56 0.97 0.44 -20.09
C ASN A 56 -0.36 -0.04 -19.53
N PHE A 57 -0.99 0.79 -18.70
CA PHE A 57 -2.26 0.53 -18.07
C PHE A 57 -3.26 1.63 -18.44
N LYS A 58 -4.46 1.22 -18.89
CA LYS A 58 -5.55 2.16 -19.18
C LYS A 58 -6.56 2.11 -18.05
N SER A 59 -6.51 3.14 -17.21
CA SER A 59 -7.52 3.41 -16.18
C SER A 59 -8.86 3.79 -16.81
N GLU A 60 -9.97 3.46 -16.15
CA GLU A 60 -11.31 3.93 -16.55
C GLU A 60 -11.45 5.45 -16.46
N ARG A 61 -10.59 6.11 -15.70
CA ARG A 61 -10.60 7.56 -15.45
C ARG A 61 -9.69 8.35 -16.39
N LEU A 62 -8.90 7.67 -17.20
CA LEU A 62 -7.95 8.30 -18.13
C LEU A 62 -8.32 7.99 -19.59
N ASP A 63 -8.20 9.00 -20.44
CA ASP A 63 -8.44 8.86 -21.88
C ASP A 63 -7.36 7.96 -22.54
N ASN A 64 -6.12 8.09 -22.07
CA ASN A 64 -4.94 7.39 -22.58
C ASN A 64 -4.40 6.37 -21.58
N ALA A 65 -3.73 5.34 -22.09
CA ALA A 65 -2.98 4.41 -21.27
C ALA A 65 -1.70 5.09 -20.74
N GLU A 66 -1.44 4.94 -19.45
CA GLU A 66 -0.25 5.47 -18.80
C GLU A 66 0.73 4.34 -18.47
N LYS A 67 2.02 4.66 -18.49
CA LYS A 67 3.04 3.69 -18.09
C LYS A 67 3.05 3.56 -16.56
N VAL A 68 2.87 2.35 -16.05
CA VAL A 68 3.04 2.01 -14.63
C VAL A 68 4.22 1.07 -14.51
N ASP A 69 5.20 1.42 -13.68
CA ASP A 69 6.38 0.58 -13.45
C ASP A 69 5.99 -0.71 -12.70
N THR A 70 6.83 -1.74 -12.75
CA THR A 70 6.66 -2.94 -11.90
C THR A 70 6.78 -2.57 -10.41
N PHE A 71 5.83 -3.02 -9.58
CA PHE A 71 5.82 -2.74 -8.14
C PHE A 71 5.34 -3.94 -7.31
N TYR A 72 5.58 -3.88 -5.99
CA TYR A 72 5.07 -4.87 -5.02
C TYR A 72 4.07 -4.20 -4.08
N ILE A 73 2.88 -4.77 -3.93
CA ILE A 73 1.85 -4.28 -3.00
C ILE A 73 1.57 -5.32 -1.92
N ASP A 74 1.26 -4.87 -0.71
CA ASP A 74 0.78 -5.76 0.36
C ASP A 74 -0.43 -6.57 -0.11
N LYS A 75 -0.39 -7.88 0.16
CA LYS A 75 -1.48 -8.81 -0.17
C LYS A 75 -2.74 -8.54 0.65
N TYR A 76 -2.56 -8.05 1.87
CA TYR A 76 -3.62 -7.77 2.83
C TYR A 76 -3.47 -6.36 3.38
N GLU A 77 -4.56 -5.77 3.85
CA GLU A 77 -4.54 -4.49 4.56
C GLU A 77 -3.74 -4.58 5.86
N ILE A 78 -3.22 -3.44 6.30
CA ILE A 78 -2.55 -3.30 7.60
C ILE A 78 -3.52 -3.71 8.71
N THR A 79 -3.06 -4.55 9.63
CA THR A 79 -3.89 -5.01 10.75
C THR A 79 -3.80 -4.08 11.96
N ASN A 80 -4.76 -4.18 12.89
CA ASN A 80 -4.71 -3.45 14.16
C ASN A 80 -3.43 -3.78 14.97
N ALA A 81 -2.99 -5.04 14.95
CA ALA A 81 -1.76 -5.46 15.63
C ALA A 81 -0.52 -4.78 15.02
N ASP A 82 -0.43 -4.75 13.69
CA ASP A 82 0.68 -4.11 12.98
C ASP A 82 0.76 -2.61 13.29
N TYR A 83 -0.38 -1.91 13.21
CA TYR A 83 -0.42 -0.47 13.49
C TYR A 83 -0.10 -0.18 14.96
N THR A 84 -0.57 -1.03 15.89
CA THR A 84 -0.25 -0.92 17.32
C THR A 84 1.25 -1.01 17.56
N LYS A 85 1.94 -1.97 16.93
CA LYS A 85 3.40 -2.08 16.99
C LYS A 85 4.09 -0.79 16.51
N CYS A 86 3.64 -0.22 15.40
CA CYS A 86 4.19 1.05 14.91
C CYS A 86 4.02 2.21 15.91
N VAL A 87 2.89 2.26 16.63
CA VAL A 87 2.66 3.27 17.68
C VAL A 87 3.57 3.06 18.89
N GLU A 88 3.73 1.81 19.33
CA GLU A 88 4.58 1.44 20.47
C GLU A 88 6.06 1.76 20.20
N GLU A 89 6.52 1.53 18.97
CA GLU A 89 7.86 1.89 18.50
C GLU A 89 8.00 3.38 18.15
N LYS A 90 6.95 4.18 18.39
CA LYS A 90 6.91 5.64 18.15
C LYS A 90 7.09 6.03 16.67
N GLY A 91 6.81 5.11 15.75
CA GLY A 91 6.81 5.35 14.31
C GLY A 91 5.49 5.93 13.78
N CYS A 92 4.39 5.71 14.49
CA CYS A 92 3.05 6.12 14.09
C CYS A 92 2.33 6.98 15.15
N PRO A 93 1.47 7.92 14.75
CA PRO A 93 0.54 8.58 15.66
C PRO A 93 -0.47 7.60 16.26
N ALA A 94 -0.84 7.79 17.52
CA ALA A 94 -1.85 6.95 18.16
C ALA A 94 -3.22 7.10 17.48
N ASN A 95 -3.83 5.97 17.09
CA ASN A 95 -5.20 5.95 16.61
C ASN A 95 -6.17 5.99 17.81
N LYS A 96 -6.66 7.17 18.17
CA LYS A 96 -7.61 7.33 19.28
C LYS A 96 -9.04 6.93 18.89
N SER A 97 -9.36 7.04 17.61
CA SER A 97 -10.72 6.82 17.07
C SER A 97 -11.13 5.34 17.11
N ILE A 98 -10.18 4.41 17.08
CA ILE A 98 -10.44 2.97 17.22
C ILE A 98 -11.21 2.59 18.51
N LYS A 99 -11.11 3.43 19.56
CA LYS A 99 -11.80 3.21 20.84
C LYS A 99 -13.22 3.77 20.87
N SER A 100 -13.69 4.38 19.78
CA SER A 100 -15.06 4.91 19.72
C SER A 100 -16.07 3.78 19.52
N LYS A 101 -17.33 4.04 19.90
CA LYS A 101 -18.43 3.10 19.71
C LYS A 101 -18.65 2.72 18.23
N GLU A 102 -18.27 3.60 17.31
CA GLU A 102 -18.39 3.36 15.87
C GLU A 102 -17.49 2.22 15.39
N PHE A 103 -16.34 2.01 16.04
CA PHE A 103 -15.33 1.01 15.64
C PHE A 103 -15.14 -0.11 16.68
N GLU A 104 -16.07 -0.25 17.63
CA GLU A 104 -15.97 -1.22 18.73
C GLU A 104 -15.84 -2.68 18.25
N ASN A 105 -16.37 -2.99 17.06
CA ASN A 105 -16.33 -4.32 16.44
C ASN A 105 -15.20 -4.48 15.40
N LEU A 106 -14.33 -3.47 15.27
CA LEU A 106 -13.25 -3.39 14.27
C LEU A 106 -11.87 -3.25 14.94
N ASN A 107 -11.75 -3.59 16.22
CA ASN A 107 -10.55 -3.42 17.05
C ASN A 107 -9.77 -4.73 17.32
N GLY A 108 -10.17 -5.84 16.71
CA GLY A 108 -9.46 -7.11 16.85
C GLY A 108 -8.14 -7.12 16.10
N ASP A 109 -7.14 -7.80 16.65
CA ASP A 109 -5.74 -7.78 16.17
C ASP A 109 -5.58 -8.07 14.68
N ASN A 110 -6.29 -9.07 14.15
CA ASN A 110 -6.21 -9.48 12.74
C ASN A 110 -7.20 -8.75 11.82
N GLN A 111 -7.97 -7.78 12.35
CA GLN A 111 -8.85 -6.96 11.54
C GLN A 111 -8.05 -5.79 10.93
N PRO A 112 -8.48 -5.28 9.76
CA PRO A 112 -7.88 -4.09 9.17
C PRO A 112 -7.89 -2.92 10.15
N ALA A 113 -6.78 -2.19 10.23
CA ALA A 113 -6.66 -1.01 11.06
C ALA A 113 -7.54 0.10 10.51
N VAL A 114 -8.69 0.33 11.14
CA VAL A 114 -9.63 1.40 10.77
C VAL A 114 -10.22 2.06 12.01
N PRO A 115 -10.42 3.39 12.01
CA PRO A 115 -10.13 4.31 10.92
C PRO A 115 -8.68 4.79 11.00
N LEU A 116 -8.02 4.99 9.85
CA LEU A 116 -6.74 5.68 9.77
C LEU A 116 -6.89 6.93 8.90
N SER A 117 -6.24 8.02 9.30
CA SER A 117 -6.08 9.18 8.41
C SER A 117 -4.98 8.90 7.37
N PHE A 118 -4.94 9.71 6.32
CA PHE A 118 -3.85 9.67 5.33
C PHE A 118 -2.48 9.77 5.99
N GLU A 119 -2.31 10.69 6.95
CA GLU A 119 -1.05 10.89 7.68
C GLU A 119 -0.66 9.66 8.51
N MET A 120 -1.62 9.02 9.16
CA MET A 120 -1.38 7.81 9.96
C MET A 120 -0.87 6.67 9.08
N ALA A 121 -1.55 6.39 7.98
CA ALA A 121 -1.14 5.35 7.06
C ALA A 121 0.19 5.66 6.34
N TYR A 122 0.39 6.91 5.94
CA TYR A 122 1.66 7.36 5.37
C TYR A 122 2.81 7.13 6.36
N SER A 123 2.61 7.47 7.64
CA SER A 123 3.58 7.24 8.72
C SER A 123 3.87 5.76 8.89
N TYR A 124 2.83 4.91 8.87
CA TYR A 124 2.99 3.45 8.94
C TYR A 124 3.81 2.91 7.77
N CYS A 125 3.44 3.23 6.53
CA CYS A 125 4.18 2.76 5.37
C CYS A 125 5.65 3.21 5.45
N LYS A 126 5.90 4.47 5.81
CA LYS A 126 7.26 5.00 5.97
C LYS A 126 8.05 4.29 7.06
N TRP A 127 7.46 4.05 8.23
CA TRP A 127 8.09 3.32 9.34
C TRP A 127 8.44 1.89 8.91
N ASN A 128 7.59 1.24 8.12
CA ASN A 128 7.82 -0.10 7.59
C ASN A 128 8.72 -0.13 6.33
N GLY A 129 9.36 0.98 5.94
CA GLY A 129 10.24 1.03 4.77
C GLY A 129 9.51 0.93 3.42
N LYS A 130 8.21 1.23 3.41
CA LYS A 130 7.28 1.18 2.27
C LYS A 130 6.74 2.59 1.94
N ARG A 131 5.80 2.67 1.02
CA ARG A 131 5.03 3.89 0.66
C ARG A 131 3.57 3.54 0.37
N LEU A 132 2.70 4.54 0.26
CA LEU A 132 1.34 4.30 -0.26
C LEU A 132 1.36 4.06 -1.78
N PRO A 133 0.41 3.28 -2.31
CA PRO A 133 0.16 3.18 -3.75
C PRO A 133 -0.31 4.53 -4.31
N THR A 134 0.05 4.79 -5.57
CA THR A 134 -0.67 5.77 -6.38
C THR A 134 -2.03 5.22 -6.79
N GLU A 135 -2.95 6.08 -7.19
CA GLU A 135 -4.27 5.66 -7.67
C GLU A 135 -4.17 4.71 -8.86
N LEU A 136 -3.26 4.98 -9.81
CA LEU A 136 -3.04 4.12 -10.98
C LEU A 136 -2.45 2.76 -10.62
N GLU A 137 -1.50 2.71 -9.70
CA GLU A 137 -0.99 1.43 -9.19
C GLU A 137 -2.08 0.62 -8.50
N TRP A 138 -2.91 1.29 -7.69
CA TRP A 138 -4.01 0.64 -7.00
C TRP A 138 -5.08 0.13 -7.97
N GLU A 139 -5.46 0.90 -8.99
CA GLU A 139 -6.43 0.45 -9.99
C GLU A 139 -5.89 -0.71 -10.83
N LYS A 140 -4.59 -0.68 -11.16
CA LYS A 140 -3.94 -1.75 -11.91
C LYS A 140 -4.01 -3.09 -11.19
N THR A 141 -4.07 -3.14 -9.86
CA THR A 141 -4.12 -4.41 -9.11
C THR A 141 -5.44 -5.15 -9.27
N PHE A 142 -6.56 -4.49 -9.53
CA PHE A 142 -7.87 -5.15 -9.74
C PHE A 142 -7.95 -5.97 -11.02
N ASN A 143 -7.02 -5.72 -11.94
CA ASN A 143 -6.95 -6.41 -13.22
C ASN A 143 -6.04 -7.65 -13.16
N TYR A 144 -5.57 -8.03 -11.97
CA TYR A 144 -4.71 -9.18 -11.68
C TYR A 144 -5.25 -9.99 -10.48
#